data_AF-A0A5J4YTZ9-F1
#
_entry.id   AF-A0A5J4YTZ9-F1
#
_cell.length_a   1.000
_cell.length_b   1.000
_cell.length_c   1.000
_cell.angle_alpha   90.00
_cell.angle_beta   90.00
_cell.angle_gamma   90.00
#
_symmetry.space_group_name_H-M   'P 1'
#
loop_
_entity.id
_entity.type
_entity.pdbx_description
1 polymer ?
#
loop_
_entity_poly.entity_id
_entity_poly.type
_entity_poly.pdbx_seq_one_letter_code
_entity_poly.pdbx_strand_id
1 'polypeptide(L)'
;MDQQERFARMLRLVLKLLNAKVSDDSSVDDLDFVLSCGNAILECRWSLYEKYLKTPLVSMQHARWNDILLLDLSLEQALKTLLESNGSLAVSDMDATLHLVQLALENSCLSAMPNGEILICARQFNSFAFDAGEWKGTDWALRLHATIQRLYELLGAESIWWCSALGTLSTRLGESLNASDPHVCSMLPEFVVRGTHFASLSQLLPNLGKMVRGLAGLGSWQVVCAGNATSRGVSGIVRVLDELKLVTDEDQIAQEPCILLASTVHGEADIPAQVVAVLTLSTLDILSHIAVRARNERKMLASCCDDAEFAGLQAHAGKRMQVTCRGEGDSVHFEVLAQSLSPKMTFLDMLLANDQRGVVMELGAPQSRGSRVARARASRAELGQFKRFEAAQASPSGLHGLMCFVLPLCF
;
A
#
# COMPACT_ATOMS: atom_id res chain seq x y z
N MET A 1 -40.38 2.07 13.95
CA MET A 1 -39.16 1.73 14.72
C MET A 1 -38.32 2.99 14.77
N ASP A 2 -38.18 3.55 15.96
CA ASP A 2 -37.79 4.95 16.15
C ASP A 2 -36.30 5.19 15.86
N GLN A 3 -35.96 6.37 15.34
CA GLN A 3 -34.58 6.69 14.92
C GLN A 3 -33.60 6.70 16.09
N GLN A 4 -34.06 7.07 17.28
CA GLN A 4 -33.29 6.99 18.52
C GLN A 4 -33.07 5.54 18.94
N GLU A 5 -34.03 4.66 18.67
CA GLU A 5 -34.00 3.25 19.05
C GLU A 5 -32.95 2.47 18.24
N ARG A 6 -32.79 2.78 16.94
CA ARG A 6 -31.73 2.18 16.10
C ARG A 6 -30.32 2.65 16.50
N PHE A 7 -30.15 3.95 16.72
CA PHE A 7 -28.87 4.51 17.14
C PHE A 7 -28.47 4.04 18.55
N ALA A 8 -29.42 4.02 19.49
CA ALA A 8 -29.20 3.47 20.82
C ALA A 8 -28.95 1.96 20.82
N ARG A 9 -29.43 1.22 19.82
CA ARG A 9 -29.15 -0.22 19.64
C ARG A 9 -27.75 -0.45 19.06
N MET A 10 -27.31 0.39 18.13
CA MET A 10 -25.92 0.42 17.63
C MET A 10 -24.92 0.79 18.72
N LEU A 11 -25.16 1.89 19.45
CA LEU A 11 -24.33 2.29 20.58
C LEU A 11 -24.32 1.24 21.68
N ARG A 12 -25.45 0.56 21.92
CA ARG A 12 -25.50 -0.60 22.84
C ARG A 12 -24.72 -1.81 22.32
N LEU A 13 -24.65 -2.04 21.00
CA LEU A 13 -23.84 -3.11 20.41
C LEU A 13 -22.35 -2.77 20.53
N VAL A 14 -21.95 -1.54 20.18
CA VAL A 14 -20.57 -1.06 20.36
C VAL A 14 -20.18 -1.08 21.83
N LEU A 15 -21.03 -0.60 22.75
CA LEU A 15 -20.80 -0.68 24.20
C LEU A 15 -20.78 -2.11 24.73
N LYS A 16 -21.60 -3.02 24.19
CA LYS A 16 -21.56 -4.44 24.56
C LYS A 16 -20.29 -5.13 24.06
N LEU A 17 -19.80 -4.78 22.87
CA LEU A 17 -18.54 -5.28 22.32
C LEU A 17 -17.34 -4.73 23.10
N LEU A 18 -17.36 -3.43 23.43
CA LEU A 18 -16.36 -2.80 24.30
C LEU A 18 -16.38 -3.40 25.72
N ASN A 19 -17.55 -3.72 26.27
CA ASN A 19 -17.67 -4.34 27.58
C ASN A 19 -17.35 -5.85 27.57
N ALA A 20 -17.60 -6.57 26.47
CA ALA A 20 -17.19 -7.97 26.34
C ALA A 20 -15.65 -8.11 26.42
N LYS A 21 -14.92 -7.11 25.91
CA LYS A 21 -13.47 -6.96 26.05
C LYS A 21 -13.00 -6.78 27.50
N VAL A 22 -13.89 -6.38 28.41
CA VAL A 22 -13.60 -6.15 29.84
C VAL A 22 -13.92 -7.40 30.67
N SER A 23 -14.76 -8.32 30.17
CA SER A 23 -15.39 -9.32 31.04
C SER A 23 -14.95 -10.78 30.94
N ASP A 24 -14.33 -11.32 29.87
CA ASP A 24 -13.85 -12.73 29.90
C ASP A 24 -12.92 -13.13 28.73
N ASP A 25 -11.77 -13.69 29.09
CA ASP A 25 -11.12 -14.96 28.65
C ASP A 25 -11.13 -15.48 27.20
N SER A 26 -11.59 -14.71 26.21
CA SER A 26 -11.38 -15.04 24.79
C SER A 26 -10.07 -14.41 24.30
N SER A 27 -9.13 -15.24 23.84
CA SER A 27 -7.88 -14.77 23.26
C SER A 27 -8.18 -13.76 22.16
N VAL A 28 -7.49 -12.62 22.21
CA VAL A 28 -7.58 -11.51 21.25
C VAL A 28 -7.36 -11.97 19.79
N ASP A 29 -6.83 -13.18 19.58
CA ASP A 29 -6.55 -13.83 18.30
C ASP A 29 -7.73 -14.60 17.67
N ASP A 30 -8.96 -14.51 18.19
CA ASP A 30 -10.13 -15.15 17.56
C ASP A 30 -10.62 -14.36 16.33
N LEU A 31 -10.41 -14.92 15.14
CA LEU A 31 -10.82 -14.33 13.87
C LEU A 31 -12.32 -13.98 13.85
N ASP A 32 -13.19 -14.85 14.36
CA ASP A 32 -14.64 -14.62 14.34
C ASP A 32 -15.03 -13.39 15.17
N PHE A 33 -14.34 -13.19 16.31
CA PHE A 33 -14.52 -12.01 17.13
C PHE A 33 -14.07 -10.73 16.41
N VAL A 34 -12.90 -10.78 15.77
CA VAL A 34 -12.35 -9.64 15.00
C VAL A 34 -13.30 -9.27 13.86
N LEU A 35 -13.77 -10.26 13.10
CA LEU A 35 -14.70 -10.04 11.99
C LEU A 35 -16.05 -9.50 12.47
N SER A 36 -16.59 -10.04 13.57
CA SER A 36 -17.83 -9.54 14.16
C SER A 36 -17.70 -8.07 14.61
N CYS A 37 -16.61 -7.72 15.30
CA CYS A 37 -16.33 -6.35 15.71
C CYS A 37 -16.15 -5.41 14.52
N GLY A 38 -15.34 -5.82 13.54
CA GLY A 38 -15.05 -5.02 12.35
C GLY A 38 -16.30 -4.73 11.53
N ASN A 39 -17.13 -5.75 11.29
CA ASN A 39 -18.40 -5.61 10.60
C ASN A 39 -19.37 -4.68 11.36
N ALA A 40 -19.46 -4.81 12.69
CA ALA A 40 -20.30 -3.91 13.49
C ALA A 40 -19.86 -2.44 13.37
N ILE A 41 -18.54 -2.18 13.36
CA ILE A 41 -18.00 -0.84 13.17
C ILE A 41 -18.33 -0.31 11.77
N LEU A 42 -18.11 -1.12 10.72
CA LEU A 42 -18.43 -0.74 9.33
C LEU A 42 -19.92 -0.45 9.14
N GLU A 43 -20.81 -1.26 9.72
CA GLU A 43 -22.26 -1.01 9.70
C GLU A 43 -22.62 0.33 10.37
N CYS A 44 -21.94 0.67 11.48
CA CYS A 44 -22.11 1.96 12.13
C CYS A 44 -21.67 3.11 11.22
N ARG A 45 -20.47 3.01 10.65
CA ARG A 45 -19.94 4.03 9.72
C ARG A 45 -20.84 4.19 8.49
N TRP A 46 -21.28 3.09 7.89
CA TRP A 46 -22.24 3.11 6.78
C TRP A 46 -23.54 3.81 7.15
N SER A 47 -24.08 3.50 8.33
CA SER A 47 -25.32 4.13 8.82
C SER A 47 -25.16 5.63 9.04
N LEU A 48 -24.00 6.08 9.52
CA LEU A 48 -23.66 7.50 9.65
C LEU A 48 -23.53 8.16 8.28
N TYR A 49 -22.83 7.50 7.36
CA TYR A 49 -22.66 7.98 5.99
C TYR A 49 -23.99 8.17 5.28
N GLU A 50 -24.83 7.13 5.24
CA GLU A 50 -26.11 7.14 4.54
C GLU A 50 -27.08 8.20 5.11
N LYS A 51 -27.06 8.38 6.44
CA LYS A 51 -28.01 9.26 7.13
C LYS A 51 -27.58 10.72 7.18
N TYR A 52 -26.27 10.98 7.28
CA TYR A 52 -25.75 12.30 7.59
C TYR A 52 -24.73 12.81 6.56
N LEU A 53 -23.79 11.97 6.11
CA LEU A 53 -22.65 12.44 5.30
C LEU A 53 -22.90 12.42 3.79
N LYS A 54 -23.86 11.63 3.30
CA LYS A 54 -24.16 11.48 1.85
C LYS A 54 -24.83 12.70 1.23
N THR A 55 -25.64 13.45 1.98
CA THR A 55 -26.38 14.61 1.45
C THR A 55 -25.67 15.94 1.73
N PRO A 56 -25.61 16.86 0.74
CA PRO A 56 -25.04 18.20 0.93
C PRO A 56 -25.66 18.92 2.12
N LEU A 57 -24.79 19.58 2.90
CA LEU A 57 -25.12 20.24 4.15
C LEU A 57 -25.97 21.48 3.94
N VAL A 58 -27.29 21.36 4.13
CA VAL A 58 -28.19 22.52 4.01
C VAL A 58 -28.96 22.83 5.31
N SER A 59 -29.04 21.91 6.29
CA SER A 59 -30.03 22.09 7.39
C SER A 59 -29.62 21.70 8.81
N MET A 60 -28.38 21.30 9.07
CA MET A 60 -27.97 20.84 10.41
C MET A 60 -27.12 21.87 11.16
N GLN A 61 -27.41 22.04 12.45
CA GLN A 61 -26.66 22.92 13.35
C GLN A 61 -25.19 22.50 13.46
N HIS A 62 -24.26 23.47 13.40
CA HIS A 62 -22.81 23.24 13.36
C HIS A 62 -22.27 22.32 14.47
N ALA A 63 -22.80 22.40 15.71
CA ALA A 63 -22.32 21.58 16.83
C ALA A 63 -22.56 20.07 16.61
N ARG A 64 -23.75 19.70 16.12
CA ARG A 64 -24.09 18.29 15.87
C ARG A 64 -23.29 17.68 14.72
N TRP A 65 -22.83 18.51 13.80
CA TRP A 65 -21.97 18.06 12.70
C TRP A 65 -20.58 17.66 13.17
N ASN A 66 -19.97 18.46 14.04
CA ASN A 66 -18.67 18.15 14.62
C ASN A 66 -18.74 16.82 15.38
N ASP A 67 -19.80 16.60 16.17
CA ASP A 67 -19.97 15.34 16.91
C ASP A 67 -20.09 14.12 15.98
N ILE A 68 -20.81 14.26 14.85
CA ILE A 68 -20.97 13.17 13.87
C ILE A 68 -19.64 12.88 13.16
N LEU A 69 -18.90 13.91 12.76
CA LEU A 69 -17.59 13.74 12.10
C LEU A 69 -16.56 13.13 13.05
N LEU A 70 -16.51 13.60 14.30
CA LEU A 70 -15.62 13.05 15.33
C LEU A 70 -15.98 11.60 15.64
N LEU A 71 -17.27 11.25 15.64
CA LEU A 71 -17.72 9.88 15.81
C LEU A 71 -17.28 9.00 14.63
N ASP A 72 -17.46 9.44 13.39
CA ASP A 72 -17.00 8.66 12.22
C ASP A 72 -15.48 8.46 12.22
N LEU A 73 -14.72 9.52 12.53
CA LEU A 73 -13.26 9.45 12.68
C LEU A 73 -12.85 8.48 13.80
N SER A 74 -13.57 8.49 14.93
CA SER A 74 -13.31 7.57 16.04
C SER A 74 -13.59 6.12 15.65
N LEU A 75 -14.63 5.86 14.85
CA LEU A 75 -14.96 4.53 14.35
C LEU A 75 -13.93 4.04 13.32
N GLU A 76 -13.49 4.92 12.41
CA GLU A 76 -12.41 4.62 11.47
C GLU A 76 -11.13 4.24 12.21
N GLN A 77 -10.74 5.04 13.20
CA GLN A 77 -9.55 4.79 14.01
C GLN A 77 -9.69 3.49 14.82
N ALA A 78 -10.86 3.22 15.38
CA ALA A 78 -11.12 1.97 16.11
C ALA A 78 -10.98 0.73 15.23
N LEU A 79 -11.48 0.78 13.99
CA LEU A 79 -11.32 -0.33 13.04
C LEU A 79 -9.87 -0.47 12.61
N LYS A 80 -9.17 0.63 12.35
CA LYS A 80 -7.73 0.62 12.08
C LYS A 80 -6.94 -0.06 13.21
N THR A 81 -7.16 0.35 14.45
CA THR A 81 -6.49 -0.25 15.62
C THR A 81 -6.82 -1.73 15.75
N LEU A 82 -8.07 -2.14 15.50
CA LEU A 82 -8.48 -3.54 15.52
C LEU A 82 -7.73 -4.37 14.46
N LEU A 83 -7.55 -3.83 13.25
CA LEU A 83 -6.84 -4.53 12.17
C LEU A 83 -5.33 -4.60 12.45
N GLU A 84 -4.73 -3.50 12.89
CA GLU A 84 -3.29 -3.42 13.19
C GLU A 84 -2.92 -4.34 14.37
N SER A 85 -3.78 -4.45 15.39
CA SER A 85 -3.53 -5.35 16.53
C SER A 85 -3.63 -6.84 16.17
N ASN A 86 -4.33 -7.17 15.08
CA ASN A 86 -4.61 -8.54 14.64
C ASN A 86 -3.89 -8.91 13.33
N GLY A 87 -2.88 -8.14 12.93
CA GLY A 87 -2.11 -8.39 11.72
C GLY A 87 -1.39 -9.75 11.69
N SER A 88 -1.13 -10.36 12.86
CA SER A 88 -0.56 -11.70 12.99
C SER A 88 -1.44 -12.80 12.37
N LEU A 89 -2.77 -12.66 12.46
CA LEU A 89 -3.73 -13.59 11.86
C LEU A 89 -3.58 -13.63 10.33
N ALA A 90 -3.23 -12.49 9.73
CA ALA A 90 -3.04 -12.36 8.29
C ALA A 90 -1.76 -13.01 7.74
N VAL A 91 -0.88 -13.52 8.61
CA VAL A 91 0.38 -14.17 8.21
C VAL A 91 0.19 -15.68 8.03
N SER A 92 -0.77 -16.28 8.74
CA SER A 92 -0.85 -17.74 8.89
C SER A 92 -1.92 -18.40 8.03
N ASP A 93 -3.01 -17.69 7.72
CA ASP A 93 -4.15 -18.23 6.98
C ASP A 93 -4.64 -17.26 5.90
N MET A 94 -4.67 -17.76 4.66
CA MET A 94 -5.14 -16.98 3.52
C MET A 94 -6.59 -16.54 3.68
N ASP A 95 -7.47 -17.36 4.25
CA ASP A 95 -8.89 -17.01 4.40
C ASP A 95 -9.07 -15.86 5.39
N ALA A 96 -8.38 -15.96 6.54
CA ALA A 96 -8.26 -14.87 7.51
C ALA A 96 -7.73 -13.58 6.85
N THR A 97 -6.65 -13.67 6.06
CA THR A 97 -6.09 -12.50 5.35
C THR A 97 -7.08 -11.89 4.37
N LEU A 98 -7.83 -12.69 3.62
CA LEU A 98 -8.84 -12.19 2.68
C LEU A 98 -9.93 -11.39 3.41
N HIS A 99 -10.43 -11.91 4.52
CA HIS A 99 -11.44 -11.22 5.32
C HIS A 99 -10.91 -9.94 5.98
N LEU A 100 -9.69 -9.94 6.50
CA LEU A 100 -9.08 -8.74 7.09
C LEU A 100 -8.81 -7.67 6.02
N VAL A 101 -8.34 -8.05 4.83
CA VAL A 101 -8.18 -7.13 3.70
C VAL A 101 -9.53 -6.57 3.25
N GLN A 102 -10.59 -7.38 3.22
CA GLN A 102 -11.95 -6.92 2.92
C GLN A 102 -12.38 -5.81 3.90
N LEU A 103 -12.25 -6.03 5.21
CA LEU A 103 -12.60 -5.03 6.22
C LEU A 103 -11.81 -3.73 6.04
N ALA A 104 -10.50 -3.83 5.82
CA ALA A 104 -9.63 -2.68 5.59
C ALA A 104 -10.01 -1.90 4.32
N LEU A 105 -10.38 -2.62 3.26
CA LEU A 105 -10.74 -2.06 1.97
C LEU A 105 -12.11 -1.37 2.00
N GLU A 106 -13.10 -1.97 2.66
CA GLU A 106 -14.42 -1.36 2.89
C GLU A 106 -14.31 -0.11 3.78
N ASN A 107 -13.49 -0.16 4.83
CA ASN A 107 -13.18 0.99 5.66
C ASN A 107 -12.58 2.13 4.83
N SER A 108 -11.63 1.80 3.96
CA SER A 108 -10.99 2.76 3.07
C SER A 108 -11.96 3.32 2.02
N CYS A 109 -12.93 2.55 1.54
CA CYS A 109 -13.94 3.03 0.59
C CYS A 109 -14.89 4.08 1.18
N LEU A 110 -15.14 4.02 2.49
CA LEU A 110 -15.95 5.02 3.21
C LEU A 110 -15.22 6.35 3.42
N SER A 111 -13.89 6.28 3.53
CA SER A 111 -13.02 7.42 3.87
C SER A 111 -12.34 8.03 2.65
N ALA A 112 -12.18 7.26 1.58
CA ALA A 112 -11.59 7.75 0.36
C ALA A 112 -12.44 8.89 -0.22
N MET A 113 -11.76 9.96 -0.61
CA MET A 113 -12.27 10.97 -1.54
C MET A 113 -12.88 10.28 -2.77
N PRO A 114 -13.74 10.94 -3.58
CA PRO A 114 -14.37 10.31 -4.75
C PRO A 114 -13.32 9.82 -5.75
N ASN A 115 -12.84 8.61 -5.51
CA ASN A 115 -11.86 7.88 -6.27
C ASN A 115 -12.57 6.61 -6.70
N GLY A 116 -13.00 6.57 -7.95
CA GLY A 116 -13.69 5.40 -8.49
C GLY A 116 -12.82 4.14 -8.45
N GLU A 117 -11.50 4.30 -8.43
CA GLU A 117 -10.56 3.17 -8.50
C GLU A 117 -10.63 2.29 -7.26
N ILE A 118 -10.66 2.87 -6.05
CA ILE A 118 -10.74 2.06 -4.82
C ILE A 118 -12.00 1.20 -4.79
N LEU A 119 -13.12 1.73 -5.29
CA LEU A 119 -14.41 1.04 -5.34
C LEU A 119 -14.43 -0.07 -6.40
N ILE A 120 -13.76 0.16 -7.53
CA ILE A 120 -13.56 -0.87 -8.56
C ILE A 120 -12.70 -1.99 -7.98
N CYS A 121 -11.59 -1.66 -7.33
CA CYS A 121 -10.71 -2.63 -6.67
C CYS A 121 -11.44 -3.39 -5.58
N ALA A 122 -12.22 -2.73 -4.73
CA ALA A 122 -13.03 -3.36 -3.69
C ALA A 122 -14.05 -4.35 -4.25
N ARG A 123 -14.73 -3.98 -5.33
CA ARG A 123 -15.68 -4.85 -6.02
C ARG A 123 -15.00 -6.07 -6.63
N GLN A 124 -13.88 -5.87 -7.31
CA GLN A 124 -13.11 -6.95 -7.91
C GLN A 124 -12.55 -7.88 -6.84
N PHE A 125 -11.98 -7.31 -5.78
CA PHE A 125 -11.46 -8.05 -4.64
C PHE A 125 -12.54 -8.94 -4.04
N ASN A 126 -13.71 -8.38 -3.70
CA ASN A 126 -14.79 -9.17 -3.10
C ASN A 126 -15.35 -10.25 -4.02
N SER A 127 -15.46 -9.97 -5.32
CA SER A 127 -15.87 -10.98 -6.30
C SER A 127 -14.86 -12.13 -6.37
N PHE A 128 -13.56 -11.83 -6.45
CA PHE A 128 -12.55 -12.87 -6.55
C PHE A 128 -12.27 -13.58 -5.22
N ALA A 129 -12.35 -12.88 -4.10
CA ALA A 129 -12.08 -13.45 -2.78
C ALA A 129 -13.15 -14.44 -2.32
N PHE A 130 -14.44 -14.17 -2.61
CA PHE A 130 -15.55 -14.89 -2.00
C PHE A 130 -16.58 -15.50 -2.96
N ASP A 131 -16.51 -15.29 -4.28
CA ASP A 131 -17.42 -15.98 -5.20
C ASP A 131 -17.10 -17.48 -5.26
N ALA A 132 -18.10 -18.30 -4.91
CA ALA A 132 -18.06 -19.76 -4.69
C ALA A 132 -17.85 -20.62 -5.95
N GLY A 133 -16.78 -20.37 -6.71
CA GLY A 133 -16.27 -21.30 -7.73
C GLY A 133 -15.21 -22.23 -7.12
N GLU A 134 -15.29 -23.53 -7.40
CA GLU A 134 -14.34 -24.53 -6.92
C GLU A 134 -12.87 -24.13 -7.16
N TRP A 135 -12.22 -23.73 -6.07
CA TRP A 135 -10.78 -23.68 -5.83
C TRP A 135 -9.91 -22.67 -6.61
N LYS A 136 -8.96 -22.15 -5.83
CA LYS A 136 -7.91 -21.16 -6.07
C LYS A 136 -6.90 -21.59 -7.14
N GLY A 137 -7.36 -21.79 -8.37
CA GLY A 137 -6.49 -22.08 -9.53
C GLY A 137 -5.58 -20.90 -9.87
N THR A 138 -4.62 -21.12 -10.78
CA THR A 138 -3.69 -20.09 -11.24
C THR A 138 -4.41 -18.86 -11.80
N ASP A 139 -5.52 -19.04 -12.52
CA ASP A 139 -6.34 -17.93 -13.05
C ASP A 139 -6.97 -17.07 -11.95
N TRP A 140 -7.40 -17.69 -10.84
CA TRP A 140 -7.92 -16.98 -9.68
C TRP A 140 -6.79 -16.15 -9.03
N ALA A 141 -5.63 -16.77 -8.85
CA ALA A 141 -4.47 -16.10 -8.26
C ALA A 141 -3.99 -14.93 -9.12
N LEU A 142 -3.95 -15.08 -10.45
CA LEU A 142 -3.58 -13.99 -11.37
C LEU A 142 -4.58 -12.82 -11.33
N ARG A 143 -5.89 -13.09 -11.24
CA ARG A 143 -6.92 -12.04 -11.13
C ARG A 143 -6.81 -11.29 -9.81
N LEU A 144 -6.68 -12.01 -8.71
CA LEU A 144 -6.51 -11.41 -7.39
C LEU A 144 -5.20 -10.62 -7.32
N HIS A 145 -4.12 -11.15 -7.90
CA HIS A 145 -2.84 -10.46 -8.02
C HIS A 145 -2.97 -9.14 -8.77
N ALA A 146 -3.65 -9.12 -9.92
CA ALA A 146 -3.89 -7.90 -10.68
C ALA A 146 -4.67 -6.85 -9.86
N THR A 147 -5.66 -7.27 -9.07
CA THR A 147 -6.36 -6.36 -8.14
C THR A 147 -5.44 -5.84 -7.04
N ILE A 148 -4.58 -6.68 -6.46
CA ILE A 148 -3.59 -6.26 -5.46
C ILE A 148 -2.60 -5.24 -6.05
N GLN A 149 -2.14 -5.42 -7.29
CA GLN A 149 -1.24 -4.47 -7.96
C GLN A 149 -1.91 -3.11 -8.17
N ARG A 150 -3.17 -3.08 -8.61
CA ARG A 150 -3.95 -1.84 -8.70
C ARG A 150 -4.11 -1.15 -7.35
N LEU A 151 -4.31 -1.92 -6.27
CA LEU A 151 -4.33 -1.37 -4.92
C LEU A 151 -2.97 -0.79 -4.52
N TYR A 152 -1.84 -1.43 -4.85
CA TYR A 152 -0.51 -0.85 -4.61
C TYR A 152 -0.28 0.45 -5.36
N GLU A 153 -0.67 0.52 -6.64
CA GLU A 153 -0.58 1.73 -7.44
C GLU A 153 -1.42 2.85 -6.84
N LEU A 154 -2.67 2.54 -6.45
CA LEU A 154 -3.58 3.47 -5.78
C LEU A 154 -2.95 4.02 -4.48
N LEU A 155 -2.49 3.14 -3.61
CA LEU A 155 -1.86 3.51 -2.34
C LEU A 155 -0.59 4.35 -2.55
N GLY A 156 0.23 3.98 -3.53
CA GLY A 156 1.42 4.74 -3.91
C GLY A 156 1.08 6.15 -4.41
N ALA A 157 0.05 6.27 -5.25
CA ALA A 157 -0.40 7.57 -5.76
C ALA A 157 -0.94 8.48 -4.64
N GLU A 158 -1.72 7.92 -3.71
CA GLU A 158 -2.23 8.64 -2.53
C GLU A 158 -1.08 9.14 -1.63
N SER A 159 -0.07 8.29 -1.39
CA SER A 159 1.13 8.69 -0.65
C SER A 159 1.83 9.88 -1.29
N ILE A 160 2.07 9.83 -2.60
CA ILE A 160 2.73 10.91 -3.34
C ILE A 160 1.90 12.20 -3.25
N TRP A 161 0.58 12.09 -3.37
CA TRP A 161 -0.32 13.24 -3.27
C TRP A 161 -0.22 13.91 -1.90
N TRP A 162 -0.31 13.14 -0.80
CA TRP A 162 -0.19 13.67 0.56
C TRP A 162 1.19 14.29 0.83
N CYS A 163 2.27 13.62 0.42
CA CYS A 163 3.62 14.15 0.53
C CYS A 163 3.76 15.48 -0.24
N SER A 164 3.19 15.58 -1.44
CA SER A 164 3.19 16.82 -2.22
C SER A 164 2.33 17.92 -1.59
N ALA A 165 1.17 17.59 -1.03
CA ALA A 165 0.24 18.56 -0.46
C ALA A 165 0.77 19.16 0.85
N LEU A 166 1.40 18.32 1.68
CA LEU A 166 1.88 18.72 3.02
C LEU A 166 3.36 19.11 3.04
N GLY A 167 4.14 18.78 2.01
CA GLY A 167 5.59 19.02 1.99
C GLY A 167 5.98 20.47 2.31
N THR A 168 5.42 21.44 1.59
CA THR A 168 5.71 22.87 1.81
C THR A 168 5.18 23.38 3.15
N LEU A 169 4.06 22.83 3.64
CA LEU A 169 3.53 23.20 4.96
C LEU A 169 4.46 22.69 6.05
N SER A 170 4.97 21.47 5.91
CA SER A 170 5.89 20.87 6.88
C SER A 170 7.20 21.65 7.00
N THR A 171 7.80 22.04 5.87
CA THR A 171 9.05 22.81 5.89
C THR A 171 8.86 24.17 6.55
N ARG A 172 7.78 24.89 6.22
CA ARG A 172 7.45 26.18 6.84
C ARG A 172 7.14 26.06 8.32
N LEU A 173 6.46 25.01 8.73
CA LEU A 173 6.16 24.73 10.13
C LEU A 173 7.45 24.45 10.90
N GLY A 174 8.35 23.64 10.34
CA GLY A 174 9.68 23.39 10.90
C GLY A 174 10.51 24.66 11.07
N GLU A 175 10.56 25.52 10.05
CA GLU A 175 11.21 26.84 10.12
C GLU A 175 10.62 27.71 11.22
N SER A 176 9.29 27.77 11.34
CA SER A 176 8.61 28.58 12.35
C SER A 176 8.82 28.10 13.78
N LEU A 177 9.00 26.79 13.98
CA LEU A 177 9.23 26.16 15.28
C LEU A 177 10.71 26.08 15.65
N ASN A 178 11.61 26.62 14.82
CA ASN A 178 13.07 26.49 14.96
C ASN A 178 13.51 25.02 15.12
N ALA A 179 12.86 24.10 14.39
CA ALA A 179 13.27 22.71 14.38
C ALA A 179 14.71 22.60 13.87
N SER A 180 15.57 21.93 14.65
CA SER A 180 17.01 21.90 14.40
C SER A 180 17.39 21.08 13.16
N ASP A 181 16.54 20.13 12.80
CA ASP A 181 16.80 19.15 11.75
C ASP A 181 15.77 19.25 10.60
N PRO A 182 16.20 19.71 9.41
CA PRO A 182 15.38 19.70 8.20
C PRO A 182 14.92 18.30 7.77
N HIS A 183 15.67 17.25 8.11
CA HIS A 183 15.31 15.86 7.79
C HIS A 183 14.02 15.46 8.52
N VAL A 184 13.92 15.75 9.82
CA VAL A 184 12.70 15.53 10.63
C VAL A 184 11.49 16.25 10.03
N CYS A 185 11.69 17.48 9.56
CA CYS A 185 10.61 18.25 8.93
C CYS A 185 10.17 17.61 7.60
N SER A 186 11.08 17.01 6.85
CA SER A 186 10.75 16.34 5.60
C SER A 186 9.93 15.05 5.79
N MET A 187 10.00 14.43 6.98
CA MET A 187 9.31 13.17 7.30
C MET A 187 7.85 13.35 7.74
N LEU A 188 7.44 14.53 8.22
CA LEU A 188 6.06 14.75 8.72
C LEU A 188 4.96 14.30 7.75
N PRO A 189 5.02 14.63 6.43
CA PRO A 189 4.02 14.14 5.49
C PRO A 189 3.96 12.61 5.40
N GLU A 190 5.11 11.94 5.55
CA GLU A 190 5.22 10.48 5.51
C GLU A 190 4.51 9.85 6.73
N PHE A 191 4.61 10.48 7.90
CA PHE A 191 3.84 10.07 9.08
C PHE A 191 2.33 10.29 8.92
N VAL A 192 1.92 11.38 8.25
CA VAL A 192 0.49 11.62 7.96
C VAL A 192 -0.06 10.53 7.05
N VAL A 193 0.69 10.12 6.02
CA VAL A 193 0.31 9.00 5.13
C VAL A 193 0.05 7.72 5.93
N ARG A 194 0.91 7.37 6.89
CA ARG A 194 0.71 6.23 7.80
C ARG A 194 -0.42 6.46 8.82
N GLY A 195 -0.78 7.71 9.08
CA GLY A 195 -1.95 8.09 9.89
C GLY A 195 -3.28 7.81 9.21
N THR A 196 -3.32 7.70 7.87
CA THR A 196 -4.57 7.54 7.11
C THR A 196 -5.24 6.16 7.28
N HIS A 197 -6.49 6.07 6.82
CA HIS A 197 -7.29 4.85 6.72
C HIS A 197 -6.65 3.76 5.83
N PHE A 198 -5.72 4.14 4.96
CA PHE A 198 -5.03 3.20 4.07
C PHE A 198 -3.94 2.38 4.77
N ALA A 199 -3.49 2.78 5.96
CA ALA A 199 -2.38 2.12 6.65
C ALA A 199 -2.64 0.63 6.92
N SER A 200 -3.82 0.27 7.45
CA SER A 200 -4.16 -1.14 7.71
C SER A 200 -4.21 -1.96 6.42
N LEU A 201 -4.77 -1.40 5.35
CA LEU A 201 -4.81 -2.06 4.05
C LEU A 201 -3.38 -2.30 3.53
N SER A 202 -2.54 -1.28 3.65
CA SER A 202 -1.15 -1.29 3.20
C SER A 202 -0.27 -2.32 3.93
N GLN A 203 -0.54 -2.55 5.23
CA GLN A 203 0.13 -3.56 6.04
C GLN A 203 -0.33 -4.99 5.70
N LEU A 204 -1.61 -5.19 5.37
CA LEU A 204 -2.18 -6.52 5.10
C LEU A 204 -1.89 -7.02 3.68
N LEU A 205 -1.86 -6.12 2.68
CA LEU A 205 -1.67 -6.48 1.27
C LEU A 205 -0.37 -7.26 0.97
N PRO A 206 0.81 -6.94 1.54
CA PRO A 206 2.06 -7.67 1.28
C PRO A 206 1.98 -9.17 1.58
N ASN A 207 1.35 -9.54 2.70
CA ASN A 207 1.19 -10.94 3.06
C ASN A 207 0.28 -11.66 2.07
N LEU A 208 -0.85 -11.05 1.72
CA LEU A 208 -1.74 -11.58 0.70
C LEU A 208 -1.04 -11.69 -0.66
N GLY A 209 -0.32 -10.64 -1.05
CA GLY A 209 0.44 -10.56 -2.29
C GLY A 209 1.46 -11.69 -2.41
N LYS A 210 2.23 -11.96 -1.34
CA LYS A 210 3.19 -13.07 -1.29
C LYS A 210 2.51 -14.43 -1.49
N MET A 211 1.41 -14.69 -0.79
CA MET A 211 0.68 -15.96 -0.91
C MET A 211 0.08 -16.15 -2.31
N VAL A 212 -0.56 -15.11 -2.85
CA VAL A 212 -1.20 -15.14 -4.17
C VAL A 212 -0.16 -15.27 -5.29
N ARG A 213 0.99 -14.61 -5.16
CA ARG A 213 2.12 -14.71 -6.10
C ARG A 213 2.65 -16.14 -6.22
N GLY A 214 2.80 -16.83 -5.08
CA GLY A 214 3.18 -18.24 -5.04
C GLY A 214 2.18 -19.15 -5.76
N LEU A 215 0.88 -18.93 -5.56
CA LEU A 215 -0.18 -19.70 -6.25
C LEU A 215 -0.26 -19.41 -7.75
N ALA A 216 0.08 -18.18 -8.16
CA ALA A 216 0.08 -17.76 -9.55
C ALA A 216 1.34 -18.23 -10.32
N GLY A 217 2.37 -18.74 -9.64
CA GLY A 217 3.64 -19.12 -10.27
C GLY A 217 4.41 -17.91 -10.83
N LEU A 218 4.23 -16.74 -10.22
CA LEU A 218 4.92 -15.50 -10.59
C LEU A 218 6.32 -15.44 -9.98
N GLY A 219 7.19 -14.58 -10.52
CA GLY A 219 8.59 -14.46 -10.08
C GLY A 219 8.74 -14.05 -8.61
N SER A 220 9.90 -14.37 -8.02
CA SER A 220 10.21 -14.21 -6.59
C SER A 220 10.26 -12.77 -6.10
N TRP A 221 10.31 -11.79 -7.01
CA TRP A 221 10.50 -10.39 -6.67
C TRP A 221 9.18 -9.61 -6.67
N GLN A 222 9.02 -8.80 -5.64
CA GLN A 222 8.05 -7.73 -5.56
C GLN A 222 8.78 -6.40 -5.57
N VAL A 223 8.75 -5.70 -6.70
CA VAL A 223 9.34 -4.35 -6.81
C VAL A 223 8.36 -3.32 -6.25
N VAL A 224 8.72 -2.71 -5.12
CA VAL A 224 7.94 -1.65 -4.45
C VAL A 224 8.20 -0.29 -5.11
N CYS A 225 9.44 -0.05 -5.49
CA CYS A 225 9.85 1.10 -6.27
C CYS A 225 10.98 0.69 -7.22
N ALA A 226 10.78 0.87 -8.52
CA ALA A 226 11.86 0.67 -9.50
C ALA A 226 12.89 1.81 -9.47
N GLY A 227 12.50 3.00 -9.00
CA GLY A 227 13.36 4.18 -8.96
C GLY A 227 14.02 4.45 -10.33
N ASN A 228 15.33 4.69 -10.32
CA ASN A 228 16.13 4.88 -11.53
C ASN A 228 16.52 3.57 -12.26
N ALA A 229 16.09 2.39 -11.77
CA ALA A 229 16.53 1.09 -12.29
C ALA A 229 15.84 0.64 -13.59
N THR A 230 14.84 1.38 -14.08
CA THR A 230 14.01 0.99 -15.24
C THR A 230 14.66 1.24 -16.61
N SER A 231 15.52 2.25 -16.75
CA SER A 231 16.08 2.66 -18.06
C SER A 231 17.56 2.33 -18.25
N ARG A 232 18.39 2.58 -17.23
CA ARG A 232 19.85 2.39 -17.30
C ARG A 232 20.37 1.35 -16.31
N GLY A 233 19.51 0.79 -15.49
CA GLY A 233 19.92 0.05 -14.30
C GLY A 233 20.62 0.94 -13.27
N VAL A 234 20.66 0.45 -12.04
CA VAL A 234 21.33 1.10 -10.93
C VAL A 234 22.57 0.29 -10.60
N SER A 235 23.73 0.94 -10.51
CA SER A 235 25.00 0.27 -10.18
C SER A 235 25.56 0.74 -8.85
N GLY A 236 26.13 -0.20 -8.10
CA GLY A 236 26.72 0.07 -6.81
C GLY A 236 27.51 -1.12 -6.27
N ILE A 237 28.24 -0.91 -5.19
CA ILE A 237 28.87 -2.02 -4.45
C ILE A 237 27.82 -2.72 -3.60
N VAL A 238 27.79 -4.05 -3.68
CA VAL A 238 26.89 -4.87 -2.86
C VAL A 238 27.39 -4.88 -1.42
N ARG A 239 26.53 -4.49 -0.49
CA ARG A 239 26.75 -4.63 0.95
C ARG A 239 25.62 -5.44 1.55
N VAL A 240 26.00 -6.39 2.40
CA VAL A 240 25.06 -7.26 3.10
C VAL A 240 24.93 -6.77 4.53
N LEU A 241 23.70 -6.62 4.98
CA LEU A 241 23.33 -6.26 6.34
C LEU A 241 22.32 -7.29 6.85
N ASP A 242 22.41 -7.65 8.12
CA ASP A 242 21.40 -8.52 8.72
C ASP A 242 20.08 -7.75 8.93
N GLU A 243 20.17 -6.52 9.44
CA GLU A 243 19.02 -5.67 9.74
C GLU A 243 19.25 -4.23 9.28
N LEU A 244 18.25 -3.62 8.63
CA LEU A 244 18.22 -2.20 8.29
C LEU A 244 17.29 -1.45 9.25
N LYS A 245 17.83 -0.47 9.97
CA LYS A 245 17.13 0.30 11.03
C LYS A 245 17.17 1.81 10.74
N LEU A 246 16.35 2.53 11.51
CA LEU A 246 16.10 3.98 11.43
C LEU A 246 17.39 4.82 11.52
N VAL A 247 18.38 4.33 12.28
CA VAL A 247 19.74 4.87 12.33
C VAL A 247 20.65 3.74 11.89
N THR A 248 20.93 3.68 10.60
CA THR A 248 22.04 2.85 10.12
C THR A 248 23.29 3.70 10.26
N ASP A 249 24.30 3.21 10.97
CA ASP A 249 25.57 3.92 11.14
C ASP A 249 26.08 4.35 9.75
N GLU A 250 26.00 5.64 9.45
CA GLU A 250 26.52 6.21 8.19
C GLU A 250 27.99 5.84 8.00
N ASP A 251 28.71 5.62 9.11
CA ASP A 251 30.10 5.18 9.16
C ASP A 251 30.34 3.81 8.49
N GLN A 252 29.33 2.92 8.42
CA GLN A 252 29.44 1.63 7.71
C GLN A 252 29.06 1.72 6.23
N ILE A 253 28.36 2.79 5.83
CA ILE A 253 27.94 3.02 4.45
C ILE A 253 28.98 3.93 3.79
N ALA A 254 29.89 3.30 3.05
CA ALA A 254 30.96 4.00 2.33
C ALA A 254 30.44 5.16 1.46
N GLN A 255 31.28 6.16 1.22
CA GLN A 255 30.99 7.34 0.38
C GLN A 255 30.70 7.04 -1.11
N GLU A 256 30.66 5.77 -1.52
CA GLU A 256 30.39 5.35 -2.89
C GLU A 256 28.99 4.73 -3.05
N PRO A 257 28.38 4.80 -4.25
CA PRO A 257 27.08 4.21 -4.51
C PRO A 257 27.01 2.73 -4.13
N CYS A 258 26.05 2.33 -3.31
CA CYS A 258 25.92 0.95 -2.83
C CYS A 258 24.51 0.37 -2.99
N ILE A 259 24.47 -0.96 -3.15
CA ILE A 259 23.27 -1.78 -3.18
C ILE A 259 23.23 -2.53 -1.85
N LEU A 260 22.20 -2.26 -1.05
CA LEU A 260 22.02 -2.92 0.25
C LEU A 260 21.19 -4.20 0.07
N LEU A 261 21.74 -5.32 0.54
CA LEU A 261 21.05 -6.58 0.73
C LEU A 261 20.78 -6.72 2.23
N ALA A 262 19.55 -6.47 2.66
CA ALA A 262 19.16 -6.53 4.06
C ALA A 262 18.22 -7.72 4.30
N SER A 263 18.61 -8.68 5.14
CA SER A 263 17.73 -9.83 5.46
C SER A 263 16.43 -9.33 6.08
N THR A 264 16.55 -8.48 7.10
CA THR A 264 15.41 -7.85 7.78
C THR A 264 15.40 -6.34 7.53
N VAL A 265 14.25 -5.80 7.14
CA VAL A 265 14.03 -4.36 7.01
C VAL A 265 12.87 -3.97 7.91
N HIS A 266 13.10 -3.03 8.82
CA HIS A 266 12.03 -2.45 9.60
C HIS A 266 11.29 -1.40 8.75
N GLY A 267 9.96 -1.35 8.84
CA GLY A 267 9.15 -0.41 8.07
C GLY A 267 9.43 1.07 8.37
N GLU A 268 10.15 1.35 9.47
CA GLU A 268 10.58 2.69 9.88
C GLU A 268 12.03 2.99 9.50
N ALA A 269 12.71 2.07 8.81
CA ALA A 269 14.07 2.28 8.34
C ALA A 269 14.14 3.48 7.39
N ASP A 270 15.27 4.19 7.44
CA ASP A 270 15.59 5.26 6.50
C ASP A 270 16.58 4.74 5.45
N ILE A 271 16.66 5.44 4.31
CA ILE A 271 17.57 5.08 3.21
C ILE A 271 18.67 6.12 3.09
N PRO A 272 19.92 5.81 3.48
CA PRO A 272 21.04 6.74 3.40
C PRO A 272 21.31 7.21 1.96
N ALA A 273 21.84 8.43 1.80
CA ALA A 273 21.97 9.11 0.51
C ALA A 273 22.78 8.33 -0.54
N GLN A 274 23.78 7.55 -0.09
CA GLN A 274 24.69 6.77 -0.92
C GLN A 274 24.07 5.44 -1.41
N VAL A 275 22.96 5.04 -0.81
CA VAL A 275 22.26 3.81 -1.18
C VAL A 275 21.44 4.08 -2.44
N VAL A 276 21.69 3.29 -3.47
CA VAL A 276 20.99 3.40 -4.74
C VAL A 276 19.88 2.36 -4.90
N ALA A 277 20.00 1.23 -4.20
CA ALA A 277 19.00 0.17 -4.16
C ALA A 277 19.00 -0.55 -2.80
N VAL A 278 17.82 -0.92 -2.32
CA VAL A 278 17.61 -1.78 -1.13
C VAL A 278 16.83 -3.02 -1.56
N LEU A 279 17.39 -4.19 -1.29
CA LEU A 279 16.80 -5.49 -1.56
C LEU A 279 16.67 -6.26 -0.25
N THR A 280 15.52 -6.87 0.00
CA THR A 280 15.26 -7.54 1.28
C THR A 280 14.42 -8.80 1.16
N LEU A 281 14.53 -9.70 2.14
CA LEU A 281 13.63 -10.83 2.32
C LEU A 281 12.33 -10.47 3.07
N SER A 282 12.30 -9.29 3.70
CA SER A 282 11.13 -8.82 4.44
C SER A 282 9.99 -8.46 3.49
N THR A 283 8.77 -8.81 3.86
CA THR A 283 7.56 -8.29 3.21
C THR A 283 7.46 -6.79 3.47
N LEU A 284 7.29 -6.01 2.41
CA LEU A 284 7.30 -4.55 2.50
C LEU A 284 5.89 -3.97 2.39
N ASP A 285 5.51 -3.21 3.40
CA ASP A 285 4.32 -2.36 3.39
C ASP A 285 4.52 -1.21 2.39
N ILE A 286 3.58 -1.03 1.45
CA ILE A 286 3.66 -0.04 0.36
C ILE A 286 3.67 1.41 0.88
N LEU A 287 3.13 1.65 2.08
CA LEU A 287 3.10 2.94 2.79
C LEU A 287 4.09 2.98 3.97
N SER A 288 4.96 1.97 4.13
CA SER A 288 6.06 2.05 5.11
C SER A 288 6.95 3.25 4.84
N HIS A 289 7.61 3.75 5.89
CA HIS A 289 8.53 4.89 5.77
C HIS A 289 9.58 4.62 4.68
N ILE A 290 10.22 3.45 4.72
CA ILE A 290 11.22 3.08 3.71
C ILE A 290 10.63 3.06 2.28
N ALA A 291 9.39 2.60 2.09
CA ALA A 291 8.75 2.57 0.77
C ALA A 291 8.40 3.97 0.26
N VAL A 292 7.86 4.84 1.13
CA VAL A 292 7.57 6.23 0.80
C VAL A 292 8.87 6.97 0.46
N ARG A 293 9.91 6.77 1.28
CA ARG A 293 11.23 7.36 1.07
C ARG A 293 11.89 6.91 -0.22
N ALA A 294 11.84 5.61 -0.52
CA ALA A 294 12.34 5.06 -1.78
C ALA A 294 11.69 5.74 -3.00
N ARG A 295 10.38 5.99 -2.97
CA ARG A 295 9.68 6.71 -4.05
C ARG A 295 10.08 8.17 -4.14
N ASN A 296 10.07 8.86 -3.00
CA ASN A 296 10.40 10.29 -2.92
C ASN A 296 11.82 10.56 -3.43
N GLU A 297 12.77 9.68 -3.10
CA GLU A 297 14.18 9.79 -3.49
C GLU A 297 14.53 9.04 -4.79
N ARG A 298 13.55 8.36 -5.40
CA ARG A 298 13.72 7.54 -6.63
C ARG A 298 14.79 6.45 -6.49
N LYS A 299 14.91 5.89 -5.29
CA LYS A 299 15.76 4.74 -4.98
C LYS A 299 15.02 3.44 -5.26
N MET A 300 15.75 2.42 -5.70
CA MET A 300 15.15 1.12 -5.94
C MET A 300 14.86 0.41 -4.61
N LEU A 301 13.68 -0.15 -4.46
CA LEU A 301 13.28 -0.96 -3.31
C LEU A 301 12.52 -2.20 -3.80
N ALA A 302 13.00 -3.38 -3.44
CA ALA A 302 12.35 -4.64 -3.79
C ALA A 302 12.45 -5.68 -2.67
N SER A 303 11.39 -6.49 -2.56
CA SER A 303 11.32 -7.64 -1.66
C SER A 303 11.47 -8.93 -2.46
N CYS A 304 12.24 -9.88 -1.95
CA CYS A 304 12.42 -11.21 -2.51
C CYS A 304 11.69 -12.23 -1.63
N CYS A 305 10.92 -13.12 -2.27
CA CYS A 305 10.20 -14.20 -1.61
C CYS A 305 10.99 -15.51 -1.55
N ASP A 306 12.13 -15.62 -2.24
CA ASP A 306 12.96 -16.82 -2.33
C ASP A 306 14.31 -16.62 -1.63
N ASP A 307 14.50 -17.32 -0.51
CA ASP A 307 15.71 -17.27 0.30
C ASP A 307 16.95 -17.76 -0.46
N ALA A 308 16.80 -18.74 -1.35
CA ALA A 308 17.92 -19.30 -2.10
C ALA A 308 18.44 -18.32 -3.16
N GLU A 309 17.54 -17.63 -3.85
CA GLU A 309 17.87 -16.57 -4.80
C GLU A 309 18.58 -15.41 -4.08
N PHE A 310 18.06 -15.00 -2.91
CA PHE A 310 18.67 -13.94 -2.11
C PHE A 310 20.05 -14.31 -1.55
N ALA A 311 20.23 -15.55 -1.06
CA ALA A 311 21.53 -16.05 -0.60
C ALA A 311 22.58 -16.06 -1.73
N GLY A 312 22.15 -16.36 -2.96
CA GLY A 312 23.00 -16.24 -4.15
C GLY A 312 23.51 -14.81 -4.38
N LEU A 313 22.67 -13.80 -4.13
CA LEU A 313 23.07 -12.39 -4.21
C LEU A 313 24.02 -11.98 -3.08
N GLN A 314 23.80 -12.48 -1.86
CA GLN A 314 24.69 -12.23 -0.73
C GLN A 314 26.11 -12.72 -0.98
N ALA A 315 26.30 -13.80 -1.77
CA ALA A 315 27.61 -14.29 -2.18
C ALA A 315 28.41 -13.30 -3.07
N HIS A 316 27.77 -12.25 -3.58
CA HIS A 316 28.41 -11.17 -4.33
C HIS A 316 28.78 -9.94 -3.47
N ALA A 317 28.75 -10.05 -2.14
CA ALA A 317 29.19 -9.00 -1.22
C ALA A 317 30.57 -8.42 -1.63
N GLY A 318 30.67 -7.09 -1.63
CA GLY A 318 31.87 -6.34 -2.01
C GLY A 318 32.12 -6.23 -3.52
N LYS A 319 31.35 -6.91 -4.37
CA LYS A 319 31.44 -6.76 -5.83
C LYS A 319 30.58 -5.60 -6.30
N ARG A 320 30.97 -4.99 -7.42
CA ARG A 320 30.14 -3.98 -8.09
C ARG A 320 29.12 -4.69 -8.98
N MET A 321 27.86 -4.39 -8.77
CA MET A 321 26.76 -4.98 -9.52
C MET A 321 25.88 -3.90 -10.14
N GLN A 322 25.23 -4.25 -11.24
CA GLN A 322 24.15 -3.49 -11.83
C GLN A 322 22.85 -4.26 -11.64
N VAL A 323 21.84 -3.56 -11.15
CA VAL A 323 20.48 -4.08 -10.94
C VAL A 323 19.57 -3.38 -11.94
N THR A 324 18.78 -4.16 -12.66
CA THR A 324 17.78 -3.66 -13.61
C THR A 324 16.43 -4.26 -13.29
N CYS A 325 15.38 -3.44 -13.24
CA CYS A 325 14.01 -3.94 -13.18
C CYS A 325 13.51 -4.12 -14.60
N ARG A 326 13.06 -5.32 -14.96
CA ARG A 326 12.42 -5.61 -16.25
C ARG A 326 10.96 -5.97 -16.07
N GLY A 327 10.12 -5.50 -17.00
CA GLY A 327 8.66 -5.62 -16.91
C GLY A 327 8.06 -4.71 -15.84
N GLU A 328 6.74 -4.75 -15.69
CA GLU A 328 5.95 -4.00 -14.68
C GLU A 328 6.21 -4.48 -13.23
N GLY A 329 7.48 -4.72 -12.85
CA GLY A 329 7.89 -4.95 -11.46
C GLY A 329 8.03 -6.41 -11.00
N ASP A 330 7.95 -7.39 -11.90
CA ASP A 330 7.97 -8.83 -11.55
C ASP A 330 9.33 -9.53 -11.73
N SER A 331 10.32 -8.87 -12.35
CA SER A 331 11.65 -9.46 -12.53
C SER A 331 12.75 -8.45 -12.26
N VAL A 332 13.71 -8.86 -11.42
CA VAL A 332 14.93 -8.11 -11.15
C VAL A 332 16.10 -8.88 -11.76
N HIS A 333 16.84 -8.23 -12.66
CA HIS A 333 18.01 -8.82 -13.30
C HIS A 333 19.29 -8.22 -12.73
N PHE A 334 20.24 -9.10 -12.47
CA PHE A 334 21.50 -8.80 -11.80
C PHE A 334 22.67 -9.06 -12.74
N GLU A 335 23.57 -8.09 -12.87
CA GLU A 335 24.79 -8.23 -13.66
C GLU A 335 26.01 -7.83 -12.81
N VAL A 336 27.01 -8.70 -12.72
CA VAL A 336 28.26 -8.38 -12.05
C VAL A 336 29.12 -7.57 -13.01
N LEU A 337 29.39 -6.31 -12.66
CA LEU A 337 30.28 -5.47 -13.44
C LEU A 337 31.71 -5.88 -13.12
N ALA A 338 32.44 -6.37 -14.12
CA ALA A 338 33.87 -6.62 -13.98
C ALA A 338 34.55 -5.32 -13.53
N GLN A 339 35.43 -5.40 -12.53
CA GLN A 339 36.30 -4.29 -12.19
C GLN A 339 37.24 -4.06 -13.39
N SER A 340 36.85 -3.18 -14.31
CA SER A 340 37.82 -2.57 -15.19
C SER A 340 38.67 -1.67 -14.29
N LEU A 341 39.87 -2.14 -13.94
CA LEU A 341 41.01 -1.23 -13.81
C LEU A 341 41.09 -0.51 -15.16
N SER A 342 40.47 0.66 -15.29
CA SER A 342 40.59 1.44 -16.51
C SER A 342 42.01 2.03 -16.54
N PRO A 343 42.86 1.70 -17.54
CA PRO A 343 43.80 2.70 -17.97
C PRO A 343 42.96 3.86 -18.53
N LYS A 344 43.32 5.09 -18.16
CA LYS A 344 42.65 6.34 -18.59
C LYS A 344 42.28 6.27 -20.07
N MET A 345 40.98 6.15 -20.37
CA MET A 345 40.48 6.30 -21.74
C MET A 345 40.78 7.71 -22.21
N THR A 346 41.41 7.82 -23.38
CA THR A 346 41.73 9.11 -24.00
C THR A 346 40.55 9.56 -24.86
N PHE A 347 40.43 10.88 -25.06
CA PHE A 347 39.35 11.54 -25.80
C PHE A 347 39.08 10.96 -27.21
N LEU A 348 40.08 10.29 -27.81
CA LEU A 348 39.99 9.61 -29.10
C LEU A 348 39.08 8.38 -29.09
N ASP A 349 39.01 7.63 -27.99
CA ASP A 349 38.13 6.45 -27.86
C ASP A 349 36.65 6.85 -27.80
N MET A 350 36.37 8.08 -27.34
CA MET A 350 35.02 8.64 -27.24
C MET A 350 34.45 9.05 -28.60
N LEU A 351 35.31 9.38 -29.57
CA LEU A 351 34.91 9.82 -30.92
C LEU A 351 34.55 8.65 -31.84
N LEU A 352 35.11 7.46 -31.61
CA LEU A 352 34.88 6.29 -32.45
C LEU A 352 33.61 5.50 -32.12
N ALA A 353 32.99 5.74 -30.96
CA ALA A 353 31.78 5.05 -30.53
C ALA A 353 30.47 5.61 -31.14
N ASN A 354 30.52 6.77 -31.82
CA ASN A 354 29.32 7.52 -32.21
C ASN A 354 28.85 7.29 -33.66
N ASP A 355 29.49 6.40 -34.42
CA ASP A 355 29.26 6.26 -35.88
C ASP A 355 28.57 4.95 -36.31
N GLN A 356 27.77 4.34 -35.43
CA GLN A 356 26.96 3.15 -35.76
C GLN A 356 25.48 3.43 -35.51
N ARG A 357 24.86 4.27 -36.34
CA ARG A 357 23.39 4.31 -36.49
C ARG A 357 22.97 3.35 -37.59
N GLY A 358 22.62 2.12 -37.20
CA GLY A 358 21.98 1.12 -38.05
C GLY A 358 20.45 1.18 -37.96
N VAL A 359 19.81 1.21 -39.13
CA VAL A 359 18.37 1.22 -39.42
C VAL A 359 17.70 -0.13 -39.12
N VAL A 360 16.54 -0.16 -38.45
CA VAL A 360 15.51 -1.25 -38.52
C VAL A 360 14.12 -0.67 -38.15
N MET A 361 13.24 -0.39 -39.12
CA MET A 361 12.00 -1.10 -39.53
C MET A 361 10.89 -1.31 -38.48
N GLU A 362 9.79 -0.57 -38.66
CA GLU A 362 8.47 -0.77 -38.05
C GLU A 362 7.76 -2.02 -38.60
N LEU A 363 7.16 -2.83 -37.73
CA LEU A 363 6.27 -3.93 -38.09
C LEU A 363 5.03 -3.97 -37.16
N GLY A 364 3.88 -3.58 -37.75
CA GLY A 364 2.60 -4.29 -37.70
C GLY A 364 1.93 -4.62 -36.35
N ALA A 365 0.85 -3.91 -36.04
CA ALA A 365 -0.17 -4.31 -35.07
C ALA A 365 -0.99 -5.55 -35.53
N PRO A 366 -1.51 -6.37 -34.61
CA PRO A 366 -2.66 -7.21 -34.88
C PRO A 366 -3.92 -6.76 -34.13
N GLN A 367 -5.02 -6.90 -34.85
CA GLN A 367 -6.38 -6.50 -34.52
C GLN A 367 -7.03 -7.40 -33.46
N SER A 368 -8.00 -6.80 -32.76
CA SER A 368 -8.91 -7.40 -31.80
C SER A 368 -9.84 -8.45 -32.42
N ARG A 369 -10.16 -9.50 -31.64
CA ARG A 369 -11.34 -10.35 -31.84
C ARG A 369 -12.09 -10.49 -30.53
N GLY A 370 -13.34 -10.05 -30.52
CA GLY A 370 -14.25 -10.18 -29.40
C GLY A 370 -14.77 -11.61 -29.23
N SER A 371 -15.15 -11.93 -28.00
CA SER A 371 -16.12 -12.99 -27.72
C SER A 371 -17.13 -12.48 -26.69
N ARG A 372 -18.41 -12.64 -27.03
CA ARG A 372 -19.54 -12.57 -26.10
C ARG A 372 -19.58 -13.88 -25.32
N VAL A 373 -20.08 -13.89 -24.08
CA VAL A 373 -21.05 -14.89 -23.57
C VAL A 373 -21.45 -14.63 -22.10
N ALA A 374 -22.76 -14.80 -21.88
CA ALA A 374 -23.54 -15.15 -20.68
C ALA A 374 -23.51 -14.27 -19.41
N ARG A 375 -24.65 -13.60 -19.21
CA ARG A 375 -25.22 -13.28 -17.90
C ARG A 375 -25.61 -14.58 -17.17
N ALA A 376 -25.05 -14.82 -16.00
CA ALA A 376 -25.61 -15.69 -15.00
C ALA A 376 -26.10 -14.84 -13.81
N ARG A 377 -27.38 -15.02 -13.43
CA ARG A 377 -28.01 -14.39 -12.27
C ARG A 377 -27.62 -15.20 -11.04
N ALA A 378 -26.87 -14.61 -10.10
CA ALA A 378 -26.63 -15.15 -8.77
C ALA A 378 -27.36 -14.34 -7.69
N SER A 379 -27.62 -15.04 -6.57
CA SER A 379 -28.63 -14.80 -5.55
C SER A 379 -28.47 -13.53 -4.70
N ARG A 380 -29.61 -13.07 -4.17
CA ARG A 380 -29.91 -11.67 -3.81
C ARG A 380 -29.50 -11.26 -2.39
N ALA A 381 -28.79 -12.11 -1.63
CA ALA A 381 -28.61 -11.93 -0.18
C ALA A 381 -27.22 -11.36 0.21
N GLU A 382 -26.13 -11.74 -0.46
CA GLU A 382 -24.77 -11.28 -0.11
C GLU A 382 -24.33 -10.03 -0.89
N LEU A 383 -25.00 -9.73 -2.01
CA LEU A 383 -24.91 -8.47 -2.77
C LEU A 383 -25.58 -7.26 -2.08
N GLY A 384 -26.11 -7.44 -0.86
CA GLY A 384 -26.97 -6.47 -0.19
C GLY A 384 -26.25 -5.21 0.30
N GLN A 385 -24.97 -5.31 0.67
CA GLN A 385 -24.17 -4.18 1.13
C GLN A 385 -23.58 -3.38 -0.04
N PHE A 386 -23.11 -4.05 -1.10
CA PHE A 386 -22.51 -3.39 -2.28
C PHE A 386 -23.51 -2.69 -3.22
N LYS A 387 -24.74 -3.20 -3.37
CA LYS A 387 -25.77 -2.49 -4.16
C LYS A 387 -26.17 -1.15 -3.55
N ARG A 388 -25.92 -0.93 -2.26
CA ARG A 388 -26.21 0.34 -1.57
C ARG A 388 -25.18 1.43 -1.90
N PHE A 389 -23.92 1.05 -2.18
CA PHE A 389 -22.85 1.96 -2.63
C PHE A 389 -23.13 2.55 -4.02
N GLU A 390 -23.56 1.74 -4.99
CA GLU A 390 -23.91 2.22 -6.34
C GLU A 390 -25.12 3.18 -6.31
N ALA A 391 -26.13 2.89 -5.49
CA ALA A 391 -27.26 3.78 -5.30
C ALA A 391 -26.88 5.09 -4.58
N ALA A 392 -25.70 5.17 -3.96
CA ALA A 392 -25.21 6.36 -3.29
C ALA A 392 -24.39 7.29 -4.17
N GLN A 393 -23.63 6.76 -5.13
CA GLN A 393 -22.81 7.56 -6.03
C GLN A 393 -23.50 7.93 -7.35
N ALA A 394 -24.62 7.29 -7.69
CA ALA A 394 -25.36 7.59 -8.92
C ALA A 394 -26.20 8.89 -8.87
N SER A 395 -26.14 9.70 -7.80
CA SER A 395 -26.86 10.98 -7.74
C SER A 395 -26.10 12.09 -8.50
N PRO A 396 -26.70 12.71 -9.53
CA PRO A 396 -26.03 13.70 -10.35
C PRO A 396 -26.12 15.08 -9.68
N SER A 397 -25.18 15.40 -8.81
CA SER A 397 -24.96 16.79 -8.38
C SER A 397 -23.47 17.03 -8.23
N GLY A 398 -22.87 17.49 -9.33
CA GLY A 398 -21.49 17.98 -9.36
C GLY A 398 -21.38 19.24 -8.51
N LEU A 399 -20.86 19.09 -7.29
CA LEU A 399 -20.24 20.13 -6.44
C LEU A 399 -19.94 19.49 -5.07
N HIS A 400 -18.96 18.59 -5.00
CA HIS A 400 -18.48 18.06 -3.72
C HIS A 400 -16.94 17.98 -3.71
N GLY A 401 -16.33 19.16 -3.69
CA GLY A 401 -14.94 19.36 -3.35
C GLY A 401 -14.86 20.41 -2.26
N LEU A 402 -15.01 19.98 -0.99
CA LEU A 402 -14.75 20.74 0.25
C LEU A 402 -15.43 20.00 1.42
N MET A 403 -15.05 18.76 1.72
CA MET A 403 -15.50 18.09 2.96
C MET A 403 -14.61 16.89 3.27
N CYS A 404 -13.47 17.18 3.88
CA CYS A 404 -12.74 16.37 4.87
C CYS A 404 -11.42 17.08 5.16
N PHE A 405 -11.52 18.29 5.72
CA PHE A 405 -10.40 18.93 6.42
C PHE A 405 -10.83 19.11 7.86
N VAL A 406 -10.55 18.11 8.68
CA VAL A 406 -10.32 18.30 10.11
C VAL A 406 -9.04 17.54 10.42
N LEU A 407 -7.90 18.23 10.24
CA LEU A 407 -6.67 17.88 10.94
C LEU A 407 -6.95 18.12 12.43
N PRO A 408 -6.92 17.10 13.31
CA PRO A 408 -6.71 17.38 14.72
C PRO A 408 -5.22 17.67 14.87
N LEU A 409 -4.82 18.92 14.65
CA LEU A 409 -3.66 19.49 15.33
C LEU A 409 -4.08 19.70 16.79
N CYS A 410 -4.08 18.61 17.56
CA CYS A 410 -4.15 18.67 19.01
C CYS A 410 -2.76 18.40 19.55
N PHE A 411 -2.22 19.43 20.19
CA PHE A 411 -1.10 19.37 21.14
C PHE A 411 -1.33 18.36 22.25
#